data_AF-A0A6N9VK82-F1
#
_entry.id   AF-A0A6N9VK82-F1
#
_cell.length_a   1.000
_cell.length_b   1.000
_cell.length_c   1.000
_cell.angle_alpha   90.00
_cell.angle_beta   90.00
_cell.angle_gamma   90.00
#
_symmetry.space_group_name_H-M   'P 1'
#
loop_
_entity.id
_entity.type
_entity.pdbx_description
1 polymer ?
#
loop_
_entity_poly.entity_id
_entity_poly.type
_entity_poly.pdbx_seq_one_letter_code
_entity_poly.pdbx_strand_id
1 'polypeptide(L)' 'FDLRPAAIIRDLDLLRPIYAKTAAYGHFGRALPEFTWEQPSRVEELRKAAGV' A
#
# COMPACT_ATOMS: atom_id res chain seq x y z
N PHE A 1 1.26 9.66 6.97
CA PHE A 1 1.90 8.33 6.90
C PHE A 1 2.79 8.14 8.12
N ASP A 2 2.76 6.97 8.75
CA ASP A 2 3.68 6.60 9.81
C ASP A 2 4.74 5.66 9.24
N LEU A 3 5.97 6.15 9.11
CA LEU A 3 7.06 5.46 8.41
C LEU A 3 7.87 4.53 9.32
N ARG A 4 7.45 4.33 10.58
CA ARG A 4 8.08 3.34 11.46
C ARG A 4 7.82 1.92 10.92
N PRO A 5 8.77 0.98 11.02
CA PRO A 5 8.61 -0.36 10.43
C PRO A 5 7.32 -1.09 10.84
N ALA A 6 6.99 -1.05 12.14
CA ALA A 6 5.77 -1.67 12.64
C ALA A 6 4.49 -1.03 12.11
N ALA A 7 4.52 0.28 11.85
CA ALA A 7 3.38 0.99 11.28
C ALA A 7 3.19 0.69 9.80
N ILE A 8 4.28 0.56 9.03
CA ILE A 8 4.22 0.11 7.63
C ILE A 8 3.58 -1.28 7.53
N ILE A 9 4.03 -2.22 8.37
CA ILE A 9 3.46 -3.57 8.42
C ILE A 9 1.96 -3.55 8.72
N ARG A 10 1.54 -2.73 9.69
CA ARG A 10 0.13 -2.58 10.09
C ARG A 10 -0.70 -1.93 8.99
N ASP A 11 -0.27 -0.78 8.49
CA ASP A 11 -1.06 0.05 7.57
C ASP A 11 -1.20 -0.58 6.18
N LEU A 12 -0.20 -1.39 5.76
CA LEU A 12 -0.24 -2.16 4.52
C LEU A 12 -0.66 -3.63 4.74
N ASP A 13 -0.98 -4.05 5.96
CA ASP A 13 -1.39 -5.41 6.29
C ASP A 13 -0.43 -6.47 5.71
N LEU A 14 0.85 -6.41 6.09
CA LEU A 14 1.92 -7.19 5.43
C LEU A 14 2.17 -8.59 6.03
N LEU A 15 1.60 -8.91 7.20
CA LEU A 15 1.80 -10.22 7.84
C LEU A 15 0.83 -11.28 7.28
N ARG A 16 0.86 -11.45 5.95
CA ARG A 16 0.00 -12.36 5.18
C ARG A 16 0.80 -13.06 4.07
N PRO A 17 0.36 -14.24 3.60
CA PRO A 17 1.03 -14.94 2.51
C PRO A 17 0.71 -14.33 1.13
N ILE A 18 1.07 -13.06 0.89
CA ILE A 18 0.70 -12.28 -0.31
C ILE A 18 1.81 -12.18 -1.37
N TYR A 19 3.02 -12.63 -1.07
CA TYR A 19 4.22 -12.28 -1.83
C TYR A 19 4.45 -13.12 -3.11
N ALA A 20 3.84 -14.31 -3.23
CA ALA A 20 4.10 -15.19 -4.38
C ALA A 20 3.78 -14.51 -5.73
N LYS A 21 2.74 -13.68 -5.78
CA LYS A 21 2.33 -12.97 -7.00
C LYS A 21 3.27 -11.84 -7.41
N THR A 22 4.12 -11.34 -6.50
CA THR A 22 5.08 -10.28 -6.81
C THR A 22 6.35 -10.82 -7.47
N ALA A 23 6.64 -12.11 -7.35
CA ALA A 23 7.86 -12.75 -7.84
C ALA A 23 7.99 -12.79 -9.38
N ALA A 24 6.90 -12.51 -10.09
CA ALA A 24 6.87 -12.38 -11.55
C ALA A 24 6.03 -11.16 -11.95
N TYR A 25 6.38 -10.57 -13.09
CA TYR A 25 5.68 -9.40 -13.66
C TYR A 25 5.72 -8.13 -12.79
N GLY A 26 6.68 -8.06 -11.86
CA GLY A 26 6.95 -6.87 -11.05
C GLY A 26 6.09 -6.74 -9.79
N HIS A 27 6.62 -5.95 -8.85
CA HIS A 27 6.01 -5.66 -7.55
C HIS A 27 5.00 -4.49 -7.58
N PHE A 28 5.12 -3.60 -8.58
CA PHE A 28 4.38 -2.35 -8.67
C PHE A 28 3.55 -2.22 -9.95
N GLY A 29 2.55 -1.35 -9.92
CA GLY A 29 1.69 -1.01 -11.06
C GLY A 29 0.60 -2.03 -11.36
N ARG A 30 0.36 -2.98 -10.45
CA ARG A 30 -0.62 -4.06 -10.58
C ARG A 30 -1.65 -3.95 -9.46
N ALA A 31 -2.85 -3.45 -9.76
CA ALA A 31 -3.92 -3.26 -8.77
C ALA A 31 -4.62 -4.58 -8.39
N LEU A 32 -3.87 -5.51 -7.77
CA LEU A 32 -4.40 -6.75 -7.22
C LEU A 32 -4.89 -6.55 -5.77
N PRO A 33 -5.93 -7.30 -5.31
CA PRO A 33 -6.45 -7.16 -3.95
C PRO A 33 -5.39 -7.34 -2.85
N GLU A 34 -4.36 -8.16 -3.10
CA GLU A 34 -3.29 -8.43 -2.14
C GLU A 34 -2.28 -7.29 -2.02
N PHE A 35 -2.15 -6.44 -3.05
CA PHE A 35 -1.13 -5.39 -3.14
C PHE A 35 -1.70 -4.09 -2.57
N THR A 36 -1.81 -4.04 -1.25
CA THR A 36 -2.34 -2.89 -0.49
C THR A 36 -1.57 -1.59 -0.76
N TRP A 37 -0.29 -1.66 -1.12
CA TRP A 37 0.52 -0.49 -1.48
C TRP A 37 0.12 0.16 -2.80
N GLU A 38 -0.63 -0.54 -3.66
CA GLU A 38 -1.16 0.03 -4.92
C GLU A 38 -2.46 0.79 -4.70
N GLN A 39 -3.06 0.71 -3.52
CA GLN A 39 -4.34 1.36 -3.25
C GLN A 39 -4.15 2.86 -2.94
N PRO A 40 -4.81 3.77 -3.68
CA PRO A 40 -4.76 5.20 -3.41
C PRO A 40 -5.66 5.61 -2.23
N SER A 41 -5.60 4.87 -1.12
CA SER A 41 -6.55 4.97 0.00
C SER A 41 -6.51 6.30 0.75
N ARG A 42 -5.45 7.09 0.59
CA ARG A 42 -5.26 8.39 1.27
C ARG A 42 -5.28 9.59 0.33
N VAL A 43 -5.72 9.43 -0.93
CA VAL A 43 -5.75 10.55 -1.89
C VAL A 43 -6.61 11.71 -1.37
N GLU A 44 -7.81 11.42 -0.85
CA GLU A 44 -8.70 12.47 -0.33
C GLU A 44 -8.17 13.14 0.94
N GLU A 45 -7.52 12.38 1.83
CA GLU A 45 -6.84 12.94 3.01
C GLU A 45 -5.75 13.94 2.59
N LEU A 46 -4.98 13.58 1.55
CA LEU A 46 -3.91 14.41 1.01
C LEU A 46 -4.44 15.64 0.27
N ARG A 47 -5.47 15.50 -0.55
CA ARG A 47 -6.16 16.61 -1.22
C ARG A 47 -6.66 17.64 -0.22
N LYS A 48 -7.39 17.18 0.79
CA LYS A 48 -7.87 18.01 1.89
C LYS A 48 -6.73 18.71 2.64
N ALA A 49 -5.65 18.00 2.94
CA ALA A 49 -4.49 18.59 3.62
C ALA A 49 -3.75 19.64 2.77
N ALA A 50 -3.75 19.47 1.44
CA ALA A 50 -3.18 20.41 0.49
C ALA A 50 -4.13 21.56 0.11
N GLY A 51 -5.41 21.49 0.48
CA GLY A 51 -6.42 22.49 0.14
C GLY A 51 -6.86 22.45 -1.34
N VAL A 52 -6.77 21.27 -1.98
CA VAL A 52 -7.19 21.03 -3.38
C VAL A 52 -8.30 19.99 -3.47
#